data_AF-A0A4Y2I472-F1
#
_entry.id   AF-A0A4Y2I472-F1
#
_cell.length_a   1.000
_cell.length_b   1.000
_cell.length_c   1.000
_cell.angle_alpha   90.00
_cell.angle_beta   90.00
_cell.angle_gamma   90.00
#
_symmetry.space_group_name_H-M   'P 1'
#
loop_
_entity.id
_entity.type
_entity.pdbx_description
1 polymer ?
#
loop_
_entity_poly.entity_id
_entity_poly.type
_entity_poly.pdbx_seq_one_letter_code
_entity_poly.pdbx_strand_id
1 'polypeptide(L)'
;MYSIEQRVFLVLEYHRLELSPTATRRSFQKRFNVPKGPDAKNIRKLFAKFERTGSVYDNRVGNVGPKQTVVTSQKVAKVSGIVQQNPRNTVRRIASETG
;
A
#
# COMPACT_ATOMS: atom_id res chain seq x y z
N MET A 1 12.26 -8.50 3.09
CA MET A 1 11.36 -7.32 3.14
C MET A 1 11.35 -6.79 4.57
N TYR A 2 11.48 -5.48 4.80
CA TYR A 2 11.58 -4.92 6.16
C TYR A 2 10.23 -4.96 6.89
N SER A 3 10.25 -5.27 8.19
CA SER A 3 9.07 -5.21 9.05
C SER A 3 8.52 -3.78 9.13
N ILE A 4 7.31 -3.61 9.66
CA ILE A 4 6.76 -2.27 9.89
C ILE A 4 7.63 -1.49 10.89
N GLU A 5 8.05 -2.14 11.97
CA GLU A 5 8.93 -1.56 12.99
C GLU A 5 10.25 -1.07 12.39
N GLN A 6 10.89 -1.89 11.55
CA GLN A 6 12.13 -1.52 10.86
C GLN A 6 11.97 -0.30 9.97
N ARG A 7 10.83 -0.19 9.27
CA ARG A 7 10.55 0.96 8.40
C ARG A 7 10.22 2.23 9.18
N VAL A 8 9.44 2.12 10.25
CA VAL A 8 9.19 3.23 11.18
C VAL A 8 10.52 3.75 11.73
N PHE A 9 11.38 2.84 12.21
CA PHE A 9 12.70 3.22 12.71
C PHE A 9 13.52 3.98 11.66
N LEU A 10 13.58 3.47 10.43
CA LEU A 10 14.33 4.13 9.35
C LEU A 10 13.85 5.55 9.07
N VAL A 11 12.53 5.79 9.04
CA VAL A 11 11.98 7.12 8.78
C VAL A 11 12.32 8.10 9.90
N LEU A 12 12.09 7.69 11.16
CA LEU A 12 12.36 8.52 12.33
C LEU A 12 13.86 8.84 12.46
N GLU A 13 14.70 7.83 12.29
CA GLU A 13 16.14 7.96 12.45
C GLU A 13 16.77 8.75 11.30
N TYR A 14 16.27 8.60 10.07
CA TYR A 14 16.71 9.40 8.92
C TYR A 14 16.40 10.88 9.10
N HIS A 15 15.22 11.22 9.62
CA HIS A 15 14.88 12.60 9.95
C HIS A 15 15.75 13.14 11.10
N ARG A 16 15.91 12.37 12.18
CA ARG A 16 16.73 12.75 13.35
C ARG A 16 18.20 12.99 13.01
N LEU A 17 18.74 12.28 12.02
CA LEU A 17 20.14 12.36 11.58
C LEU A 17 20.31 13.26 10.35
N GLU A 18 19.46 14.30 10.22
CA GLU A 18 19.57 15.33 9.18
C GLU A 18 19.67 14.75 7.76
N LEU A 19 18.86 13.72 7.48
CA LEU A 19 18.77 13.07 6.19
C LEU A 19 20.08 12.39 5.74
N SER A 20 20.93 11.96 6.68
CA SER A 20 22.15 11.19 6.41
C SER A 20 21.84 9.69 6.23
N PRO A 21 21.94 9.13 5.00
CA PRO A 21 21.62 7.71 4.77
C PRO A 21 22.66 6.78 5.39
N THR A 22 23.92 7.19 5.42
CA THR A 22 25.02 6.40 5.99
C THR A 22 24.88 6.25 7.49
N ALA A 23 24.61 7.35 8.19
CA ALA A 23 24.40 7.34 9.64
C ALA A 23 23.16 6.52 10.01
N THR A 24 22.08 6.69 9.26
CA THR A 24 20.83 5.92 9.43
C THR A 24 21.06 4.42 9.22
N ARG A 25 21.79 4.03 8.17
CA ARG A 25 22.14 2.63 7.90
C ARG A 25 22.95 2.02 9.05
N ARG A 26 23.94 2.74 9.57
CA ARG A 26 24.76 2.29 10.71
C ARG A 26 23.92 2.14 11.98
N SER A 27 23.04 3.10 12.27
CA SER A 27 22.12 3.05 13.40
C SER A 27 21.15 1.87 13.30
N PHE A 28 20.62 1.61 12.09
CA PHE A 28 19.79 0.44 11.80
C PHE A 28 20.52 -0.88 12.06
N GLN A 29 21.75 -1.02 11.54
CA GLN A 29 22.58 -2.21 11.75
C GLN A 29 22.83 -2.45 13.25
N LYS A 30 23.14 -1.38 14.00
CA LYS A 30 23.36 -1.45 15.45
C LYS A 30 22.09 -1.85 16.20
N ARG A 31 20.94 -1.22 15.91
CA ARG A 31 19.68 -1.47 16.63
C ARG A 31 19.12 -2.87 16.40
N PHE A 32 19.17 -3.34 15.15
CA PHE A 32 18.59 -4.64 14.78
C PHE A 32 19.61 -5.78 14.72
N ASN A 33 20.87 -5.53 15.09
CA ASN A 33 21.98 -6.48 15.05
C ASN A 33 22.07 -7.24 13.72
N VAL A 34 21.99 -6.51 12.60
CA VAL A 34 22.07 -7.10 11.25
C VAL A 34 23.36 -6.72 10.55
N PRO A 35 24.02 -7.66 9.85
CA PRO A 35 25.27 -7.36 9.14
C PRO A 35 25.06 -6.36 8.00
N LYS A 36 23.88 -6.39 7.36
CA LYS A 36 23.53 -5.52 6.23
C LYS A 36 22.29 -4.69 6.55
N GLY A 37 22.46 -3.37 6.54
CA GLY A 37 21.35 -2.42 6.56
C GLY A 37 20.85 -2.09 5.14
N PRO A 38 19.75 -1.32 5.04
CA PRO A 38 19.22 -0.87 3.76
C PRO A 38 20.18 0.03 3.00
N ASP A 39 20.12 -0.06 1.67
CA ASP A 39 20.84 0.86 0.79
C ASP A 39 20.29 2.28 0.90
N ALA A 40 21.16 3.27 0.69
CA ALA A 40 20.80 4.69 0.73
C ALA A 40 19.61 5.03 -0.20
N LYS A 41 19.54 4.38 -1.38
CA LYS A 41 18.42 4.50 -2.31
C LYS A 41 17.10 4.05 -1.70
N ASN A 42 17.10 2.95 -0.94
CA ASN A 42 15.90 2.41 -0.30
C ASN A 42 15.48 3.27 0.89
N ILE A 43 16.42 3.80 1.68
CA ILE A 43 16.15 4.75 2.77
C ILE A 43 15.46 6.01 2.21
N ARG A 44 16.04 6.64 1.20
CA ARG A 44 15.47 7.84 0.55
C ARG A 44 14.09 7.58 -0.04
N LYS A 45 13.90 6.45 -0.74
CA LYS A 45 12.61 6.06 -1.31
C LYS A 45 11.53 5.86 -0.24
N LEU A 46 11.89 5.22 0.87
CA LEU A 46 10.96 5.01 1.99
C LEU A 46 10.56 6.35 2.59
N PHE A 47 11.52 7.26 2.80
CA PHE A 47 11.26 8.59 3.34
C PHE A 47 10.39 9.45 2.40
N ALA A 48 10.75 9.55 1.12
CA ALA A 48 9.96 10.29 0.13
C ALA A 48 8.54 9.75 0.00
N LYS A 49 8.35 8.43 0.13
CA LYS A 49 7.01 7.85 0.20
C LYS A 49 6.26 8.32 1.45
N PHE A 50 6.92 8.26 2.61
CA PHE A 50 6.33 8.71 3.86
C PHE A 50 5.94 10.19 3.81
N GLU A 51 6.79 11.08 3.30
CA GLU A 51 6.45 12.49 3.12
C GLU A 51 5.21 12.68 2.23
N ARG A 52 5.10 11.89 1.16
CA ARG A 52 3.99 11.99 0.22
C ARG A 52 2.67 11.42 0.75
N THR A 53 2.71 10.36 1.55
CA THR A 53 1.49 9.60 1.93
C THR A 53 1.24 9.47 3.42
N GLY A 54 2.14 9.98 4.27
CA GLY A 54 2.12 9.78 5.73
C GLY A 54 2.26 8.33 6.18
N SER A 55 2.64 7.40 5.29
CA SER A 55 2.55 5.96 5.54
C SER A 55 3.82 5.22 5.18
N VAL A 56 4.26 4.37 6.12
CA VAL A 56 5.38 3.44 5.93
C VAL A 56 4.95 2.04 5.46
N TYR A 57 3.63 1.79 5.34
CA TYR A 57 3.10 0.47 4.96
C TYR A 57 3.61 0.04 3.58
N ASP A 58 3.60 -1.26 3.28
CA ASP A 58 3.91 -1.70 1.91
C ASP A 58 2.60 -1.70 1.12
N ASN A 59 2.57 -0.96 0.02
CA ASN A 59 1.38 -0.87 -0.84
C ASN A 59 1.15 -2.17 -1.62
N ARG A 60 2.07 -3.12 -1.55
CA ARG A 60 1.95 -4.42 -2.21
C ARG A 60 0.95 -5.36 -1.56
N VAL A 61 0.68 -5.23 -0.25
CA VAL A 61 -0.18 -6.19 0.49
C VAL A 61 -1.64 -6.16 -0.01
N GLY A 62 -2.13 -5.03 -0.53
CA GLY A 62 -3.47 -4.92 -1.12
C GLY A 62 -3.53 -5.05 -2.65
N ASN A 63 -2.38 -5.17 -3.32
CA ASN A 63 -2.27 -5.24 -4.79
C ASN A 63 -1.75 -6.60 -5.28
N VAL A 64 -1.88 -7.64 -4.46
CA VAL A 64 -1.44 -9.02 -4.80
C VAL A 64 -2.37 -9.71 -5.81
N GLY A 65 -3.56 -9.16 -6.08
CA GLY A 65 -4.49 -9.68 -7.09
C GLY A 65 -4.51 -8.82 -8.36
N PRO A 66 -5.01 -9.36 -9.48
CA PRO A 66 -5.34 -8.57 -10.66
C PRO A 66 -6.24 -7.39 -10.28
N LYS A 67 -6.06 -6.23 -10.92
CA LYS A 67 -7.00 -5.11 -10.76
C LYS A 67 -8.41 -5.63 -11.02
N GLN A 68 -9.35 -5.36 -10.11
CA GLN A 68 -10.77 -5.65 -10.35
C GLN A 68 -11.27 -4.74 -11.48
N THR A 69 -11.23 -5.26 -12.71
CA THR A 69 -11.72 -4.58 -13.92
C THR A 69 -13.22 -4.75 -14.10
N VAL A 70 -13.80 -5.79 -13.50
CA VAL A 70 -15.24 -6.09 -13.60
C VAL A 70 -16.07 -5.20 -12.66
N VAL A 71 -15.55 -4.87 -11.48
CA VAL A 71 -16.26 -4.12 -10.44
C VAL A 71 -15.87 -2.64 -10.51
N THR A 72 -16.35 -1.94 -11.54
CA THR A 72 -16.23 -0.48 -11.61
C THR A 72 -17.40 0.19 -10.87
N SER A 73 -17.19 1.39 -10.32
CA SER A 73 -18.26 2.17 -9.66
C SER A 73 -19.48 2.34 -10.55
N GLN A 74 -19.27 2.54 -11.85
CA GLN A 74 -20.34 2.62 -12.85
C GLN A 74 -21.14 1.31 -12.97
N LYS A 75 -20.47 0.15 -13.02
CA LYS A 75 -21.15 -1.15 -13.09
C LYS A 75 -21.89 -1.46 -11.78
N VAL A 76 -21.31 -1.11 -10.64
CA VAL A 76 -21.97 -1.24 -9.32
C VAL A 76 -23.23 -0.38 -9.26
N ALA A 77 -23.17 0.87 -9.72
CA ALA A 77 -24.34 1.76 -9.77
C ALA A 77 -25.44 1.20 -10.68
N LYS A 78 -25.08 0.69 -11.87
CA LYS A 78 -26.04 0.06 -12.81
C LYS A 78 -26.73 -1.16 -12.18
N VAL A 79 -25.96 -2.08 -11.59
CA VAL A 79 -26.50 -3.26 -10.90
C VAL A 79 -27.39 -2.85 -9.72
N SER A 80 -26.96 -1.88 -8.91
CA SER A 80 -27.73 -1.38 -7.76
C SER A 80 -29.07 -0.79 -8.20
N GLY A 81 -29.12 -0.03 -9.29
CA GLY A 81 -30.36 0.48 -9.86
C GLY A 81 -31.32 -0.63 -10.29
N ILE A 82 -30.82 -1.68 -10.94
CA ILE A 82 -31.66 -2.82 -11.37
C ILE A 82 -32.22 -3.57 -10.16
N VAL A 83 -31.41 -3.81 -9.12
CA VAL A 83 -31.84 -4.45 -7.89
C VAL A 83 -32.91 -3.62 -7.18
N GLN A 84 -32.74 -2.29 -7.12
CA GLN A 84 -33.72 -1.40 -6.49
C GLN A 84 -35.04 -1.35 -7.27
N GLN A 85 -34.98 -1.31 -8.60
CA GLN A 85 -36.18 -1.30 -9.46
C GLN A 85 -36.92 -2.64 -9.41
N ASN A 86 -36.20 -3.76 -9.37
CA ASN A 86 -36.77 -5.11 -9.42
C ASN A 86 -36.10 -6.01 -8.35
N PRO A 87 -36.45 -5.86 -7.06
CA PRO A 87 -35.77 -6.56 -5.97
C PRO A 87 -35.94 -8.09 -5.99
N ARG A 88 -36.90 -8.60 -6.77
CA ARG A 88 -37.12 -10.04 -6.99
C ARG A 88 -36.33 -10.62 -8.17
N ASN A 89 -35.62 -9.79 -8.94
CA ASN A 89 -34.82 -10.30 -10.05
C ASN A 89 -33.70 -11.20 -9.53
N THR A 90 -33.52 -12.34 -10.21
CA THR A 90 -32.43 -13.26 -9.92
C THR A 90 -31.11 -12.69 -10.41
N VAL A 91 -30.00 -13.05 -9.75
CA VAL A 91 -28.65 -12.62 -10.13
C VAL A 91 -28.35 -12.92 -11.61
N ARG A 92 -28.80 -14.07 -12.12
CA ARG A 92 -28.64 -14.44 -13.53
C ARG A 92 -29.31 -13.44 -14.47
N ARG A 93 -30.53 -13.00 -14.15
CA ARG A 93 -31.26 -12.03 -14.96
C ARG A 93 -30.59 -10.65 -14.91
N ILE A 94 -30.15 -10.22 -13.74
CA ILE A 94 -29.42 -8.96 -13.58
C ILE A 94 -28.14 -8.97 -14.40
N ALA A 95 -27.39 -10.07 -14.38
CA ALA A 95 -26.18 -10.23 -15.19
C ALA A 95 -26.49 -10.04 -16.68
N SER A 96 -27.51 -10.72 -17.21
CA SER A 96 -27.95 -10.59 -18.61
C SER A 96 -28.39 -9.17 -19.00
N GLU A 97 -28.95 -8.38 -18.08
CA GLU A 97 -29.34 -6.98 -18.33
C GLU A 97 -28.12 -6.01 -18.26
N THR A 98 -27.07 -6.40 -17.54
CA THR A 98 -25.88 -5.57 -17.37
C THR A 98 -24.75 -5.79 -18.39
N GLY A 99 -24.65 -6.99 -18.98
CA GLY A 99 -23.64 -7.37 -19.97
C GLY A 99 -23.28 -8.85 -19.90
#